data_AF-A0A3B8IKB3-F1
#
_entry.id   AF-A0A3B8IKB3-F1
#
_cell.length_a   1.000
_cell.length_b   1.000
_cell.length_c   1.000
_cell.angle_alpha   90.00
_cell.angle_beta   90.00
_cell.angle_gamma   90.00
#
_symmetry.space_group_name_H-M   'P 1'
#
loop_
_entity.id
_entity.type
_entity.pdbx_description
1 polymer ?
#
loop_
_entity_poly.entity_id
_entity_poly.type
_entity_poly.pdbx_seq_one_letter_code
_entity_poly.pdbx_strand_id
1 'polypeptide(L)' 'MKEYALGEFEEVVLLTVGVLFDEAYGVAVKDEIENRLNRKVSVGALQSA' A
#
# COMPACT_ATOMS: atom_id res chain seq x y z
N MET A 1 -16.84 0.67 -19.16
CA MET A 1 -16.03 0.36 -17.96
C MET A 1 -15.65 1.67 -17.30
N LYS A 2 -16.42 2.09 -16.30
CA LYS A 2 -16.08 3.17 -15.36
C LYS A 2 -16.95 2.86 -14.15
N GLU A 3 -16.36 2.43 -13.03
CA GLU A 3 -16.98 2.61 -11.71
C GLU A 3 -16.06 2.30 -10.51
N TYR A 4 -14.97 1.53 -10.66
CA TYR A 4 -13.94 1.38 -9.61
C TYR A 4 -12.54 1.31 -10.24
N ALA A 5 -11.94 2.46 -10.51
CA ALA A 5 -10.53 2.52 -10.89
C ALA A 5 -9.71 2.69 -9.61
N LEU A 6 -8.70 1.85 -9.43
CA LEU A 6 -7.78 2.00 -8.29
C LEU A 6 -6.96 3.26 -8.49
N GLY A 7 -6.76 4.02 -7.42
CA GLY A 7 -5.77 5.08 -7.37
C GLY A 7 -4.35 4.52 -7.38
N GLU A 8 -3.38 5.35 -7.80
CA GLU A 8 -1.95 4.96 -7.83
C GLU A 8 -1.46 4.36 -6.50
N PHE A 9 -2.01 4.85 -5.39
CA PHE A 9 -1.63 4.42 -4.05
C PHE A 9 -2.22 3.06 -3.72
N GLU A 10 -3.48 2.83 -4.06
CA GLU A 10 -4.17 1.55 -3.84
C GLU A 10 -3.50 0.43 -4.63
N GLU A 11 -3.07 0.71 -5.87
CA GLU A 11 -2.31 -0.25 -6.68
C GLU A 11 -0.97 -0.61 -6.01
N VAL A 12 -0.23 0.37 -5.53
CA VAL A 12 1.04 0.15 -4.79
C VAL A 12 0.80 -0.66 -3.52
N VAL A 13 -0.27 -0.36 -2.78
CA VAL A 13 -0.63 -1.11 -1.57
C VAL A 13 -0.92 -2.56 -1.90
N LEU A 14 -1.74 -2.85 -2.92
CA LEU A 14 -2.06 -4.22 -3.31
C LEU A 14 -0.83 -5.00 -3.77
N LEU A 15 0.06 -4.37 -4.55
CA LEU A 15 1.33 -4.98 -4.95
C LEU A 15 2.22 -5.27 -3.74
N THR A 16 2.28 -4.36 -2.77
CA THR A 16 3.07 -4.52 -1.54
C THR A 16 2.51 -5.66 -0.68
N VAL A 17 1.19 -5.74 -0.53
CA VAL A 17 0.52 -6.86 0.14
C VAL A 17 0.85 -8.18 -0.55
N GLY A 18 0.81 -8.20 -1.89
CA GLY A 18 1.19 -9.38 -2.67
C GLY A 18 2.67 -9.78 -2.52
N VAL A 19 3.55 -8.84 -2.21
CA VAL A 19 4.97 -9.12 -1.93
C VAL A 19 5.17 -9.68 -0.51
N LEU A 20 4.44 -9.15 0.47
CA LEU A 20 4.59 -9.50 1.88
C LEU A 20 3.79 -10.76 2.27
N PHE A 21 2.77 -11.13 1.50
CA PHE A 21 1.89 -12.28 1.78
C PHE A 21 1.38 -12.26 3.23
N ASP A 22 1.74 -13.26 4.03
CA ASP A 22 1.31 -13.43 5.41
C ASP A 22 1.86 -12.37 6.37
N GLU A 23 2.89 -11.62 5.94
CA GLU A 23 3.52 -10.54 6.72
C GLU A 23 2.90 -9.16 6.44
N ALA A 24 1.84 -9.08 5.62
CA ALA A 24 1.23 -7.83 5.17
C ALA A 24 0.37 -7.12 6.24
N TYR A 25 0.96 -6.82 7.40
CA TYR A 25 0.34 -5.94 8.39
C TYR A 25 0.62 -4.46 8.07
N GLY A 26 -0.25 -3.54 8.48
CA GLY A 26 -0.19 -2.13 8.08
C GLY A 26 1.15 -1.42 8.35
N VAL A 27 1.88 -1.82 9.40
CA VAL A 27 3.24 -1.32 9.66
C VAL A 27 4.25 -1.88 8.66
N ALA A 28 4.20 -3.18 8.37
CA ALA A 28 5.08 -3.81 7.40
C ALA A 28 4.84 -3.28 5.97
N VAL A 29 3.58 -3.09 5.58
CA VAL A 29 3.22 -2.48 4.28
C VAL A 29 3.75 -1.05 4.19
N LYS A 30 3.59 -0.24 5.24
CA LYS A 30 4.13 1.12 5.29
C LYS A 30 5.66 1.11 5.11
N ASP A 31 6.35 0.29 5.91
CA ASP A 31 7.81 0.28 5.92
C ASP A 31 8.37 -0.23 4.59
N GLU A 32 7.70 -1.20 3.95
CA GLU A 32 8.08 -1.71 2.63
C GLU A 32 7.90 -0.66 1.53
N ILE A 33 6.80 0.10 1.56
CA ILE A 33 6.57 1.22 0.63
C ILE A 33 7.62 2.33 0.84
N GLU A 34 7.91 2.68 2.09
CA GLU A 34 8.94 3.68 2.44
C GLU A 34 10.33 3.23 1.97
N ASN A 35 10.68 1.96 2.17
CA ASN A 35 11.98 1.40 1.76
C ASN A 35 12.15 1.36 0.24
N ARG A 36 11.11 1.00 -0.51
CA ARG A 36 11.21 0.85 -1.99
C ARG A 36 11.03 2.15 -2.75
N LEU A 37 10.09 2.99 -2.32
CA LEU A 37 9.69 4.19 -3.05
C LEU A 37 10.28 5.48 -2.46
N ASN A 38 11.00 5.41 -1.34
CA ASN A 38 11.53 6.55 -0.61
C ASN A 38 10.45 7.63 -0.33
N ARG A 39 9.20 7.18 -0.19
CA ARG A 39 7.99 8.00 -0.03
C ARG A 39 7.45 7.76 1.36
N LYS A 40 7.28 8.82 2.16
CA LYS A 40 6.65 8.72 3.48
C LYS A 40 5.15 8.42 3.35
N VAL A 41 4.68 7.40 4.07
CA VAL A 41 3.28 6.98 4.08
C VAL A 41 2.79 6.92 5.52
N SER A 42 1.60 7.47 5.79
CA SER A 42 0.98 7.34 7.10
C SER A 42 0.10 6.08 7.14
N VAL A 43 0.06 5.41 8.30
CA VAL A 43 -0.83 4.25 8.50
C VAL A 43 -2.30 4.64 8.34
N GLY A 44 -2.66 5.89 8.68
CA GLY A 44 -4.01 6.41 8.45
C GLY A 44 -4.39 6.50 6.96
N ALA A 45 -3.41 6.76 6.08
CA ALA A 45 -3.64 6.73 4.63
C ALA A 45 -3.95 5.31 4.13
N LEU A 46 -3.29 4.28 4.69
CA LEU A 46 -3.60 2.87 4.38
C LEU A 46 -5.01 2.46 4.82
N GLN A 47 -5.54 3.11 5.86
CA GLN A 47 -6.85 2.77 6.45
C GLN A 47 -8.01 3.55 5.82
N SER A 48 -7.72 4.62 5.08
CA SER A 48 -8.71 5.50 4.45
C SER A 48 -8.76 5.39 2.92
N ALA A 49 -7.77 4.69 2.34
CA ALA A 49 -7.67 4.35 0.92
C ALA A 49 -8.58 3.17 0.57
#